data_AF-A0A2W4QJN2-F1
#
_entry.id   AF-A0A2W4QJN2-F1
#
_cell.length_a   1.000
_cell.length_b   1.000
_cell.length_c   1.000
_cell.angle_alpha   90.00
_cell.angle_beta   90.00
_cell.angle_gamma   90.00
#
_symmetry.space_group_name_H-M   'P 1'
#
loop_
_entity.id
_entity.type
_entity.pdbx_description
1 polymer ?
#
loop_
_entity_poly.entity_id
_entity_poly.type
_entity_poly.pdbx_seq_one_letter_code
_entity_poly.pdbx_strand_id
1 'polypeptide(L)'
;MKELLRSIWNDHARAVLLVLCLSAGVVTAMAQGTVVTGSVSDAETGDPLPGVNIVEKGTANGTTTDSEGRYTLSVSGPEARLVFSFIGYATQEIVVGAQSAINVTLAPDIAALEEVVVVGYGEQKKSVVTGSISQVSGESLAKVPNGRIETALQGRVAGVTIAQNSGQPGSSSTIRIRGVTTFGDAGNNPLWIVDGIVVDAGGIGYLNQQDIESIEVLKDATSAAIYGTRAATGVIIITTKKGRAGKFTVDYNGFVGVSGPARTLDLLNAEQYATIMNERSV
;
A
#
# COMPACT_ATOMS: atom_id res chain seq x y z
N MET A 1 39.63 40.09 -64.21
CA MET A 1 39.22 40.39 -62.82
C MET A 1 38.26 39.36 -62.22
N LYS A 2 37.27 38.83 -62.95
CA LYS A 2 36.34 37.78 -62.45
C LYS A 2 36.98 36.40 -62.21
N GLU A 3 38.06 36.04 -62.90
CA GLU A 3 38.72 34.73 -62.71
C GLU A 3 39.63 34.66 -61.48
N LEU A 4 40.33 35.76 -61.16
CA LEU A 4 41.16 35.86 -59.94
C LEU A 4 40.33 35.78 -58.65
N LEU A 5 39.11 36.31 -58.65
CA LEU A 5 38.19 36.24 -57.50
C LEU A 5 37.61 34.83 -57.29
N ARG A 6 37.49 34.01 -58.34
CA ARG A 6 37.00 32.62 -58.23
C ARG A 6 38.05 31.64 -57.71
N SER A 7 39.32 31.85 -58.07
CA SER A 7 40.44 31.05 -57.54
C SER A 7 40.63 31.26 -56.04
N ILE A 8 40.61 32.53 -55.59
CA ILE A 8 40.75 32.88 -54.16
C ILE A 8 39.58 32.32 -53.32
N TRP A 9 38.35 32.34 -53.86
CA TRP A 9 37.18 31.78 -53.17
C TRP A 9 37.23 30.25 -53.05
N ASN A 10 37.73 29.53 -54.07
CA ASN A 10 37.87 28.08 -54.02
C ASN A 10 39.00 27.61 -53.10
N ASP A 11 40.12 28.35 -53.02
CA ASP A 11 41.24 27.98 -52.14
C ASP A 11 40.91 28.24 -50.66
N HIS A 12 40.20 29.33 -50.35
CA HIS A 12 39.69 29.56 -49.00
C HIS A 12 38.54 28.61 -48.63
N ALA A 13 37.65 28.27 -49.56
CA ALA A 13 36.60 27.28 -49.31
C ALA A 13 37.18 25.89 -49.03
N ARG A 14 38.24 25.48 -49.75
CA ARG A 14 38.97 24.23 -49.49
C ARG A 14 39.67 24.24 -48.14
N ALA A 15 40.34 25.34 -47.78
CA ALA A 15 40.99 25.48 -46.48
C ALA A 15 39.99 25.47 -45.31
N VAL A 16 38.84 26.14 -45.46
CA VAL A 16 37.77 26.15 -44.45
C VAL A 16 37.13 24.76 -44.32
N LEU A 17 36.93 24.02 -45.41
CA LEU A 17 36.37 22.67 -45.38
C LEU A 17 37.33 21.66 -44.73
N LEU A 18 38.64 21.82 -44.93
CA LEU A 18 39.67 20.98 -44.32
C LEU A 18 39.83 21.26 -42.82
N VAL A 19 39.74 22.52 -42.39
CA VAL A 19 39.74 22.91 -40.97
C VAL A 19 38.45 22.45 -40.26
N LEU A 20 37.30 22.51 -40.93
CA LEU A 20 36.03 22.00 -40.41
C LEU A 20 36.08 20.47 -40.23
N CYS A 21 36.61 19.72 -41.20
CA CYS A 21 36.81 18.26 -41.08
C CYS A 21 37.85 17.88 -40.01
N LEU A 22 38.91 18.67 -39.82
CA LEU A 22 39.89 18.41 -38.76
C LEU A 22 39.33 18.69 -37.37
N SER A 23 38.43 19.69 -37.23
CA SER A 23 37.74 19.99 -35.96
C SER A 23 36.65 18.97 -35.60
N ALA A 24 36.01 18.35 -36.60
CA ALA A 24 35.02 17.30 -36.39
C ALA A 24 35.65 15.97 -35.91
N GLY A 25 36.93 15.72 -36.24
CA GLY A 25 37.65 14.51 -35.81
C GLY A 25 38.12 14.53 -34.34
N VAL A 26 38.10 15.69 -33.68
CA VAL A 26 38.58 15.82 -32.28
C VAL A 26 37.47 15.51 -31.26
N VAL A 27 36.20 15.55 -31.67
CA VAL A 27 35.06 15.38 -30.74
C VAL A 27 34.71 13.91 -30.49
N THR A 28 35.24 12.97 -31.28
CA THR A 28 34.96 11.53 -31.11
C THR A 28 35.94 10.80 -30.18
N ALA A 29 36.85 11.49 -29.50
CA ALA A 29 37.88 10.89 -28.65
C ALA A 29 37.57 10.87 -27.13
N MET A 30 36.39 11.32 -26.71
CA MET A 30 35.97 11.38 -25.29
C MET A 30 34.83 10.40 -24.98
N ALA A 31 34.98 9.15 -25.36
CA ALA A 31 34.06 8.07 -24.97
C ALA A 31 34.83 6.77 -24.71
N GLN A 32 35.90 6.85 -23.92
CA GLN A 32 36.62 5.67 -23.44
C GLN A 32 35.96 5.24 -22.13
N GLY A 33 34.85 4.50 -22.25
CA GLY A 33 34.17 3.94 -21.09
C GLY A 33 35.13 3.07 -20.29
N THR A 34 35.24 3.34 -18.99
CA THR A 34 36.11 2.55 -18.11
C THR A 34 35.38 1.25 -17.78
N VAL A 35 35.96 0.10 -18.14
CA VAL A 35 35.35 -1.19 -17.82
C VAL A 35 35.69 -1.53 -16.38
N VAL A 36 34.65 -1.64 -15.55
CA VAL A 36 34.73 -2.07 -14.16
C VAL A 36 34.24 -3.50 -14.08
N THR A 37 35.05 -4.37 -13.49
CA THR A 37 34.68 -5.74 -13.16
C THR A 37 34.62 -5.91 -11.66
N GLY A 38 33.95 -6.96 -11.17
CA GLY A 38 33.94 -7.26 -9.76
C GLY A 38 33.04 -8.42 -9.41
N SER A 39 32.99 -8.75 -8.13
CA SER A 39 32.04 -9.71 -7.55
C SER A 39 31.24 -9.10 -6.42
N VAL A 40 30.00 -9.56 -6.27
CA VAL A 40 29.12 -9.21 -5.16
C VAL A 40 28.86 -10.45 -4.31
N SER A 41 29.04 -10.34 -3.00
CA SER A 41 28.82 -11.43 -2.04
C SER A 41 28.04 -10.97 -0.82
N ASP A 42 27.49 -11.92 -0.07
CA ASP A 42 26.82 -11.70 1.20
C ASP A 42 27.84 -11.36 2.29
N ALA A 43 27.54 -10.36 3.14
CA ALA A 43 28.44 -9.94 4.21
C ALA A 43 28.47 -10.88 5.43
N GLU A 44 27.42 -11.67 5.67
CA GLU A 44 27.30 -12.63 6.77
C GLU A 44 27.79 -14.03 6.37
N THR A 45 27.36 -14.54 5.21
CA THR A 45 27.69 -15.91 4.79
C THR A 45 28.93 -15.97 3.88
N GLY A 46 29.27 -14.87 3.21
CA GLY A 46 30.34 -14.84 2.21
C GLY A 46 29.96 -15.49 0.88
N ASP A 47 28.72 -15.92 0.71
CA ASP A 47 28.25 -16.57 -0.52
C ASP A 47 28.13 -15.55 -1.68
N PRO A 48 28.42 -15.94 -2.94
CA PRO A 48 28.21 -15.07 -4.08
C PRO A 48 26.72 -14.77 -4.29
N LEU A 49 26.40 -13.51 -4.62
CA LEU A 49 25.02 -13.06 -4.80
C LEU A 49 24.66 -12.93 -6.30
N PRO A 50 23.88 -13.86 -6.86
CA PRO A 50 23.40 -13.76 -8.25
C PRO A 50 22.20 -12.82 -8.38
N GLY A 51 22.12 -12.08 -9.48
CA GLY A 51 20.98 -11.20 -9.79
C GLY A 51 20.96 -9.85 -9.06
N VAL A 52 22.08 -9.41 -8.48
CA VAL A 52 22.23 -8.06 -7.91
C VAL A 52 22.18 -7.04 -9.04
N ASN A 53 21.35 -6.01 -8.90
CA ASN A 53 21.21 -4.94 -9.88
C ASN A 53 22.22 -3.81 -9.60
N ILE A 54 23.04 -3.50 -10.60
CA ILE A 54 24.17 -2.57 -10.50
C ILE A 54 23.95 -1.46 -11.53
N VAL A 55 23.78 -0.22 -11.07
CA VAL A 55 23.46 0.92 -11.93
C VAL A 55 24.42 2.07 -11.68
N GLU A 56 24.88 2.70 -12.75
CA GLU A 56 25.60 3.97 -12.68
C GLU A 56 24.64 5.12 -12.36
N LYS A 57 24.82 5.73 -11.19
CA LYS A 57 23.91 6.72 -10.61
C LYS A 57 23.70 7.90 -11.55
N GLY A 58 22.42 8.21 -11.83
CA GLY A 58 22.02 9.31 -12.71
C GLY A 58 21.96 8.92 -14.19
N THR A 59 22.24 7.67 -14.55
CA THR A 59 22.13 7.14 -15.90
C THR A 59 21.22 5.91 -15.95
N ALA A 60 20.87 5.46 -17.16
CA ALA A 60 20.22 4.16 -17.37
C ALA A 60 21.24 3.02 -17.61
N ASN A 61 22.53 3.29 -17.43
CA ASN A 61 23.60 2.33 -17.65
C ASN A 61 23.73 1.41 -16.43
N GLY A 62 23.55 0.11 -16.64
CA GLY A 62 23.57 -0.87 -15.56
C GLY A 62 23.69 -2.30 -16.05
N THR A 63 23.97 -3.20 -15.12
CA THR A 63 24.15 -4.63 -15.36
C THR A 63 23.67 -5.43 -14.15
N THR A 64 23.61 -6.75 -14.28
CA THR A 64 23.27 -7.67 -13.19
C THR A 64 24.39 -8.68 -12.96
N THR A 65 24.53 -9.20 -11.73
CA THR A 65 25.51 -10.26 -11.44
C THR A 65 25.12 -11.62 -12.03
N ASP A 66 26.12 -12.40 -12.42
CA ASP A 66 25.98 -13.79 -12.91
C ASP A 66 25.74 -14.81 -11.76
N SER A 67 25.66 -16.11 -12.08
CA SER A 67 25.47 -17.19 -11.09
C SER A 67 26.62 -17.32 -10.08
N GLU A 68 27.79 -16.74 -10.37
CA GLU A 68 28.96 -16.71 -9.49
C GLU A 68 29.13 -15.33 -8.83
N GLY A 69 28.11 -14.46 -8.92
CA GLY A 69 28.10 -13.13 -8.31
C GLY A 69 28.98 -12.10 -9.03
N ARG A 70 29.51 -12.39 -10.22
CA ARG A 70 30.40 -11.50 -10.97
C ARG A 70 29.62 -10.56 -11.87
N TYR A 71 30.19 -9.38 -12.12
CA TYR A 71 29.65 -8.41 -13.06
C TYR A 71 30.74 -7.72 -13.88
N THR A 72 30.33 -7.19 -15.03
CA THR A 72 31.14 -6.30 -15.87
C THR A 72 30.26 -5.15 -16.33
N LEU A 73 30.69 -3.90 -16.10
CA LEU A 73 29.96 -2.70 -16.52
C LEU A 73 30.96 -1.66 -17.06
N SER A 74 30.68 -1.09 -18.22
CA SER A 74 31.46 0.03 -18.76
C SER A 74 30.84 1.34 -18.29
N VAL A 75 31.55 2.13 -17.50
CA VAL A 75 31.06 3.38 -16.90
C VAL A 75 31.61 4.61 -17.62
N SER A 76 30.92 5.73 -17.46
CA SER A 76 31.19 6.98 -18.19
C SER A 76 32.50 7.68 -17.77
N GLY A 77 33.09 7.30 -16.63
CA GLY A 77 34.37 7.82 -16.16
C GLY A 77 34.71 7.47 -14.70
N PRO A 78 35.85 7.95 -14.18
CA PRO A 78 36.32 7.65 -12.82
C PRO A 78 35.47 8.27 -11.69
N GLU A 79 34.70 9.33 -11.99
CA GLU A 79 33.78 9.95 -11.02
C GLU A 79 32.40 9.25 -10.97
N ALA A 80 32.20 8.19 -11.77
CA ALA A 80 30.96 7.44 -11.78
C ALA A 80 30.71 6.78 -10.41
N ARG A 81 29.45 6.73 -10.00
CA ARG A 81 29.02 6.06 -8.77
C ARG A 81 28.15 4.87 -9.12
N LEU A 82 28.55 3.70 -8.65
CA LEU A 82 27.80 2.47 -8.82
C LEU A 82 26.89 2.24 -7.62
N VAL A 83 25.62 2.01 -7.89
CA VAL A 83 24.60 1.67 -6.90
C VAL A 83 24.28 0.20 -7.03
N PHE A 84 24.54 -0.55 -5.96
CA PHE A 84 24.29 -1.97 -5.85
C PHE A 84 23.00 -2.17 -5.06
N SER A 85 22.03 -2.86 -5.67
CA SER A 85 20.70 -3.07 -5.11
C SER A 85 20.26 -4.51 -5.31
N PHE A 86 19.76 -5.13 -4.24
CA PHE A 86 19.22 -6.47 -4.28
C PHE A 86 18.10 -6.60 -3.24
N ILE A 87 17.07 -7.40 -3.55
CA ILE A 87 15.89 -7.50 -2.70
C ILE A 87 16.29 -8.16 -1.37
N GLY A 88 15.99 -7.50 -0.25
CA GLY A 88 16.38 -7.98 1.09
C GLY A 88 17.79 -7.57 1.54
N TYR A 89 18.48 -6.70 0.78
CA TYR A 89 19.84 -6.23 1.08
C TYR A 89 19.92 -4.71 1.08
N ALA A 90 20.84 -4.18 1.89
CA ALA A 90 21.03 -2.74 2.02
C ALA A 90 21.65 -2.21 0.74
N THR A 91 21.06 -1.16 0.18
CA THR A 91 21.60 -0.54 -1.04
C THR A 91 22.94 0.12 -0.72
N GLN A 92 23.98 -0.22 -1.48
CA GLN A 92 25.33 0.33 -1.29
C GLN A 92 25.74 1.16 -2.50
N GLU A 93 26.36 2.31 -2.24
CA GLU A 93 26.86 3.22 -3.27
C GLU A 93 28.39 3.34 -3.16
N ILE A 94 29.09 3.06 -4.26
CA ILE A 94 30.56 3.09 -4.32
C ILE A 94 31.00 3.97 -5.48
N VAL A 95 31.98 4.84 -5.23
CA VAL A 95 32.63 5.66 -6.27
C VAL A 95 33.67 4.79 -6.98
N VAL A 96 33.66 4.78 -8.31
CA VAL A 96 34.57 3.95 -9.13
C VAL A 96 36.03 4.38 -8.97
N GLY A 97 36.29 5.69 -8.98
CA GLY A 97 37.64 6.25 -8.91
C GLY A 97 38.54 5.72 -10.04
N ALA A 98 39.78 5.38 -9.71
CA ALA A 98 40.73 4.78 -10.64
C ALA A 98 40.71 3.23 -10.62
N GLN A 99 39.72 2.61 -9.97
CA GLN A 99 39.69 1.16 -9.77
C GLN A 99 39.00 0.48 -10.96
N SER A 100 39.68 -0.51 -11.55
CA SER A 100 39.12 -1.37 -12.60
C SER A 100 38.42 -2.62 -12.04
N ALA A 101 38.66 -2.96 -10.77
CA ALA A 101 38.07 -4.09 -10.07
C ALA A 101 37.46 -3.65 -8.73
N ILE A 102 36.16 -3.86 -8.52
CA ILE A 102 35.43 -3.46 -7.30
C ILE A 102 34.61 -4.64 -6.79
N ASN A 103 35.08 -5.25 -5.70
CA ASN A 103 34.35 -6.30 -5.01
C ASN A 103 33.52 -5.70 -3.88
N VAL A 104 32.26 -6.12 -3.79
CA VAL A 104 31.27 -5.52 -2.88
C VAL A 104 30.64 -6.60 -2.03
N THR A 105 30.58 -6.37 -0.72
CA THR A 105 29.84 -7.21 0.22
C THR A 105 28.56 -6.50 0.61
N LEU A 106 27.41 -7.05 0.25
CA LEU A 106 26.11 -6.48 0.64
C LEU A 106 25.68 -7.05 1.99
N ALA A 107 25.32 -6.17 2.91
CA ALA A 107 24.71 -6.58 4.16
C ALA A 107 23.21 -6.81 3.95
N PRO A 108 22.62 -7.87 4.52
CA PRO A 108 21.18 -8.05 4.50
C PRO A 108 20.49 -6.87 5.18
N ASP A 109 19.44 -6.35 4.54
CA ASP A 109 18.62 -5.27 5.08
C ASP A 109 17.53 -5.89 5.96
N ILE A 110 17.91 -6.20 7.19
CA ILE A 110 17.00 -6.73 8.20
C ILE A 110 15.85 -5.74 8.48
N ALA A 111 16.07 -4.44 8.25
CA ALA A 111 15.04 -3.41 8.41
C ALA A 111 14.02 -3.39 7.26
N ALA A 112 14.37 -3.84 6.05
CA ALA A 112 13.43 -3.93 4.93
C ALA A 112 12.50 -5.15 4.98
N LEU A 113 12.79 -6.15 5.83
CA LEU A 113 11.92 -7.30 6.10
C LEU A 113 10.92 -7.03 7.24
N GLU A 114 11.10 -5.92 7.97
CA GLU A 114 10.12 -5.39 8.90
C GLU A 114 9.38 -4.28 8.15
N GLU A 115 8.14 -4.55 7.75
CA GLU A 115 7.22 -3.49 7.35
C GLU A 115 7.01 -2.56 8.56
N VAL A 116 7.88 -1.56 8.67
CA VAL A 116 7.85 -0.57 9.74
C VAL A 116 6.70 0.40 9.46
N VAL A 117 5.64 0.26 10.24
CA VAL A 117 4.74 1.40 10.49
C VAL A 117 5.36 2.20 11.62
N VAL A 118 6.09 3.26 11.28
CA VAL A 118 6.57 4.22 12.28
C VAL A 118 5.36 5.00 12.79
N VAL A 119 4.93 4.70 14.01
CA VAL A 119 4.17 5.67 14.79
C VAL A 119 4.85 5.81 16.15
N GLY A 120 5.31 7.03 16.44
CA GLY A 120 5.84 7.38 17.74
C GLY A 120 4.88 6.97 18.86
N TYR A 121 5.46 6.45 19.94
CA TYR A 121 4.86 5.86 21.13
C TYR A 121 4.42 4.37 21.01
N GLY A 122 5.38 3.51 20.64
CA GLY A 122 5.39 2.09 21.02
C GLY A 122 4.92 1.13 19.92
N GLU A 123 5.86 0.53 19.20
CA GLU A 123 5.61 -0.50 18.20
C GLU A 123 5.37 -1.85 18.90
N GLN A 124 4.13 -2.35 18.86
CA GLN A 124 3.84 -3.74 19.23
C GLN A 124 3.58 -4.55 17.97
N LYS A 125 4.37 -5.61 17.77
CA LYS A 125 4.20 -6.61 16.72
C LYS A 125 2.75 -7.11 16.68
N LYS A 126 2.19 -7.26 15.47
CA LYS A 126 0.85 -7.85 15.17
C LYS A 126 0.62 -9.23 15.80
N SER A 127 1.70 -9.90 16.22
CA SER A 127 1.76 -11.21 16.85
C SER A 127 1.78 -11.16 18.40
N VAL A 128 2.07 -10.00 19.01
CA VAL A 128 2.38 -9.91 20.46
C VAL A 128 1.34 -9.06 21.20
N VAL A 129 0.13 -8.95 20.66
CA VAL A 129 -1.01 -8.56 21.49
C VAL A 129 -1.63 -9.84 22.02
N THR A 130 -1.34 -10.14 23.29
CA THR A 130 -1.93 -11.27 24.04
C THR A 130 -3.45 -11.13 24.23
N GLY A 131 -4.04 -10.02 23.80
CA GLY A 131 -5.48 -9.76 23.85
C GLY A 131 -6.22 -10.17 22.58
N SER A 132 -7.50 -10.48 22.73
CA SER A 132 -8.43 -10.84 21.67
C SER A 132 -8.77 -9.63 20.80
N ILE A 133 -7.87 -9.28 19.89
CA ILE A 133 -8.07 -8.27 18.86
C ILE A 133 -8.51 -8.95 17.57
N SER A 134 -9.44 -8.34 16.85
CA SER A 134 -9.75 -8.77 15.48
C SER A 134 -9.75 -7.59 14.55
N GLN A 135 -8.97 -7.70 13.48
CA GLN A 135 -8.78 -6.66 12.49
C GLN A 135 -9.48 -7.05 11.20
N VAL A 136 -10.17 -6.09 10.59
CA VAL A 136 -10.77 -6.18 9.26
C VAL A 136 -10.10 -5.14 8.37
N SER A 137 -9.56 -5.57 7.23
CA SER A 137 -8.91 -4.66 6.27
C SER A 137 -9.95 -3.88 5.46
N GLY A 138 -9.61 -2.63 5.10
CA GLY A 138 -10.41 -1.78 4.24
C GLY A 138 -10.73 -2.39 2.87
N GLU A 139 -9.82 -3.19 2.31
CA GLU A 139 -10.05 -3.91 1.04
C GLU A 139 -11.22 -4.90 1.15
N SER A 140 -11.35 -5.58 2.29
CA SER A 140 -12.46 -6.49 2.53
C SER A 140 -13.78 -5.72 2.61
N LEU A 141 -13.77 -4.55 3.28
CA LEU A 141 -14.94 -3.67 3.44
C LEU A 141 -15.40 -3.10 2.10
N ALA A 142 -14.47 -2.65 1.25
CA ALA A 142 -14.77 -2.06 -0.05
C ALA A 142 -15.47 -3.02 -1.03
N LYS A 143 -15.33 -4.34 -0.86
CA LYS A 143 -15.98 -5.37 -1.70
C LYS A 143 -17.48 -5.51 -1.46
N VAL A 144 -18.01 -4.94 -0.39
CA VAL A 144 -19.45 -5.02 -0.07
C VAL A 144 -20.10 -3.67 -0.33
N PRO A 145 -21.07 -3.58 -1.24
CA PRO A 145 -21.85 -2.36 -1.45
C PRO A 145 -22.94 -2.26 -0.39
N ASN A 146 -22.56 -2.16 0.88
CA ASN A 146 -23.49 -1.89 1.97
C ASN A 146 -23.46 -0.40 2.33
N GLY A 147 -24.61 0.14 2.71
CA GLY A 147 -24.74 1.56 3.05
C GLY A 147 -24.19 1.94 4.44
N ARG A 148 -23.73 0.97 5.25
CA ARG A 148 -23.25 1.20 6.62
C ARG A 148 -22.11 0.26 6.98
N ILE A 149 -21.12 0.79 7.68
CA ILE A 149 -19.95 0.06 8.16
C ILE A 149 -20.33 -1.03 9.17
N GLU A 150 -21.33 -0.77 10.01
CA GLU A 150 -21.80 -1.69 11.04
C GLU A 150 -22.17 -3.07 10.47
N THR A 151 -22.83 -3.09 9.31
CA THR A 151 -23.19 -4.35 8.63
C THR A 151 -22.02 -4.99 7.91
N ALA A 152 -20.97 -4.23 7.60
CA ALA A 152 -19.78 -4.72 6.92
C ALA A 152 -18.95 -5.66 7.81
N LEU A 153 -19.06 -5.49 9.13
CA LEU A 153 -18.40 -6.31 10.13
C LEU A 153 -19.13 -7.64 10.38
N GLN A 154 -20.36 -7.79 9.87
CA GLN A 154 -21.18 -8.97 10.10
C GLN A 154 -20.53 -10.21 9.51
N GLY A 155 -20.30 -11.22 10.36
CA GLY A 155 -19.67 -12.48 9.97
C GLY A 155 -18.16 -12.39 9.68
N ARG A 156 -17.56 -11.20 9.77
CA ARG A 156 -16.11 -10.99 9.54
C ARG A 156 -15.30 -10.89 10.82
N VAL A 157 -15.97 -10.54 11.92
CA VAL A 157 -15.36 -10.48 13.25
C VAL A 157 -15.99 -11.53 14.15
N ALA A 158 -15.18 -12.48 14.63
CA ALA A 158 -15.65 -13.49 15.56
C ALA A 158 -16.09 -12.87 16.90
N GLY A 159 -17.24 -13.29 17.43
CA GLY A 159 -17.76 -12.79 18.71
C GLY A 159 -18.40 -11.41 18.65
N VAL A 160 -18.67 -10.88 17.45
CA VAL A 160 -19.46 -9.67 17.25
C VAL A 160 -20.81 -10.07 16.65
N THR A 161 -21.88 -9.69 17.33
CA THR A 161 -23.26 -9.88 16.87
C THR A 161 -23.82 -8.55 16.44
N ILE A 162 -24.23 -8.48 15.18
CA ILE A 162 -24.90 -7.30 14.60
C ILE A 162 -26.35 -7.68 14.33
N ALA A 163 -27.27 -6.98 14.98
CA ALA A 163 -28.70 -7.13 14.80
C ALA A 163 -29.24 -5.90 14.06
N GLN A 164 -29.73 -6.10 12.84
CA GLN A 164 -30.41 -5.04 12.10
C GLN A 164 -31.75 -4.77 12.78
N ASN A 165 -32.00 -3.51 13.16
CA ASN A 165 -33.25 -3.13 13.82
C ASN A 165 -34.41 -3.00 12.82
N SER A 166 -34.11 -2.82 11.53
CA SER A 166 -35.11 -2.77 10.45
C SER A 166 -34.48 -3.13 9.10
N GLY A 167 -35.30 -3.46 8.11
CA GLY A 167 -34.87 -3.63 6.71
C GLY A 167 -34.75 -2.33 5.93
N GLN A 168 -34.96 -1.17 6.56
CA GLN A 168 -34.86 0.13 5.90
C GLN A 168 -33.39 0.45 5.58
N PRO A 169 -33.07 0.84 4.33
CA PRO A 169 -31.74 1.32 3.98
C PRO A 169 -31.32 2.50 4.88
N GLY A 170 -30.10 2.44 5.40
CA GLY A 170 -29.57 3.48 6.29
C GLY A 170 -30.00 3.39 7.75
N SER A 171 -30.91 2.47 8.13
CA SER A 171 -31.26 2.27 9.53
C SER A 171 -30.06 1.77 10.37
N SER A 172 -30.02 2.16 11.65
CA SER A 172 -28.94 1.74 12.55
C SER A 172 -29.06 0.28 12.92
N SER A 173 -27.91 -0.39 13.03
CA SER A 173 -27.82 -1.75 13.55
C SER A 173 -27.33 -1.74 14.98
N THR A 174 -27.88 -2.62 15.80
CA THR A 174 -27.39 -2.80 17.17
C THR A 174 -26.20 -3.74 17.15
N ILE A 175 -25.04 -3.29 17.62
CA ILE A 175 -23.82 -4.10 17.71
C ILE A 175 -23.60 -4.54 19.15
N ARG A 176 -23.22 -5.81 19.32
CA ARG A 176 -22.85 -6.41 20.60
C ARG A 176 -21.56 -7.19 20.46
N ILE A 177 -20.59 -6.93 21.32
CA ILE A 177 -19.33 -7.68 21.40
C ILE A 177 -19.47 -8.67 22.56
N ARG A 178 -19.30 -9.96 22.29
CA ARG A 178 -19.47 -11.06 23.25
C ARG A 178 -20.86 -11.14 23.92
N GLY A 179 -21.89 -10.68 23.23
CA GLY A 179 -23.28 -10.79 23.68
C GLY A 179 -23.73 -9.66 24.61
N VAL A 180 -24.59 -9.98 25.57
CA VAL A 180 -25.15 -9.01 26.53
C VAL A 180 -24.30 -9.08 27.80
N THR A 181 -23.64 -7.97 28.15
CA THR A 181 -22.75 -7.89 29.31
C THR A 181 -23.38 -7.17 30.50
N THR A 182 -24.39 -6.33 30.27
CA THR A 182 -25.15 -5.63 31.30
C THR A 182 -26.66 -5.71 31.07
N PHE A 183 -27.40 -5.84 32.17
CA PHE A 183 -28.86 -5.83 32.19
C PHE A 183 -29.45 -4.47 32.56
N GLY A 184 -28.61 -3.46 32.83
CA GLY A 184 -29.03 -2.10 33.21
C GLY A 184 -29.00 -1.09 32.05
N ASP A 185 -29.43 0.15 32.33
CA ASP A 185 -29.53 1.26 31.36
C ASP A 185 -28.18 1.70 30.75
N ALA A 186 -27.07 1.23 31.31
CA ALA A 186 -25.71 1.49 30.83
C ALA A 186 -25.45 1.00 29.38
N GLY A 187 -26.36 0.20 28.83
CA GLY A 187 -26.34 -0.23 27.44
C GLY A 187 -25.24 -1.25 27.13
N ASN A 188 -25.45 -2.01 26.06
CA ASN A 188 -24.50 -3.05 25.61
C ASN A 188 -23.78 -2.65 24.31
N ASN A 189 -23.87 -1.37 23.93
CA ASN A 189 -23.25 -0.88 22.71
C ASN A 189 -21.74 -0.70 22.95
N PRO A 190 -20.89 -1.08 21.99
CA PRO A 190 -19.47 -0.86 22.08
C PRO A 190 -19.13 0.64 21.95
N LEU A 191 -17.95 1.00 22.43
CA LEU A 191 -17.37 2.32 22.20
C LEU A 191 -16.79 2.41 20.79
N TRP A 192 -17.12 3.46 20.04
CA TRP A 192 -16.51 3.72 18.74
C TRP A 192 -15.38 4.73 18.87
N ILE A 193 -14.29 4.48 18.16
CA ILE A 193 -13.15 5.39 18.08
C ILE A 193 -12.82 5.56 16.60
N VAL A 194 -12.81 6.80 16.13
CA VAL A 194 -12.46 7.14 14.75
C VAL A 194 -11.23 8.02 14.78
N ASP A 195 -10.13 7.54 14.21
CA ASP A 195 -8.84 8.26 14.18
C ASP A 195 -8.36 8.76 15.56
N GLY A 196 -8.67 8.00 16.63
CA GLY A 196 -8.31 8.31 18.01
C GLY A 196 -9.33 9.17 18.78
N ILE A 197 -10.41 9.62 18.14
CA ILE A 197 -11.48 10.38 18.78
C ILE A 197 -12.65 9.45 19.11
N VAL A 198 -13.15 9.53 20.34
CA VAL A 198 -14.32 8.76 20.80
C VAL A 198 -15.58 9.31 20.15
N VAL A 199 -16.35 8.43 19.51
CA VAL A 199 -17.65 8.75 18.91
C VAL A 199 -18.72 7.93 19.63
N ASP A 200 -19.77 8.59 20.09
CA ASP A 200 -20.85 7.93 20.82
C ASP A 200 -21.82 7.17 19.88
N ALA A 201 -22.66 6.33 20.47
CA ALA A 201 -23.53 5.31 19.86
C ALA A 201 -24.57 5.81 18.83
N GLY A 202 -24.45 7.06 18.37
CA GLY A 202 -25.32 7.73 17.41
C GLY A 202 -24.75 7.94 16.02
N GLY A 203 -23.50 7.56 15.70
CA GLY A 203 -23.12 7.64 14.30
C GLY A 203 -21.69 7.28 13.95
N ILE A 204 -21.53 6.14 13.31
CA ILE A 204 -20.56 5.98 12.21
C ILE A 204 -21.26 5.90 10.85
N GLY A 205 -22.58 6.11 10.80
CA GLY A 205 -23.36 6.04 9.56
C GLY A 205 -23.01 7.12 8.54
N TYR A 206 -22.27 8.16 8.95
CA TYR A 206 -21.72 9.18 8.06
C TYR A 206 -20.40 8.77 7.40
N LEU A 207 -19.69 7.79 7.95
CA LEU A 207 -18.41 7.36 7.43
C LEU A 207 -18.62 6.51 6.18
N ASN A 208 -17.93 6.88 5.11
CA ASN A 208 -17.88 6.09 3.90
C ASN A 208 -16.89 4.94 4.10
N GLN A 209 -17.28 3.73 3.71
CA GLN A 209 -16.40 2.56 3.78
C GLN A 209 -15.17 2.66 2.89
N GLN A 210 -15.26 3.44 1.81
CA GLN A 210 -14.12 3.67 0.91
C GLN A 210 -13.02 4.49 1.57
N ASP A 211 -13.33 5.24 2.62
CA ASP A 211 -12.37 6.07 3.35
C ASP A 211 -11.72 5.30 4.51
N ILE A 212 -12.11 4.05 4.75
CA ILE A 212 -11.59 3.24 5.85
C ILE A 212 -10.36 2.45 5.40
N GLU A 213 -9.29 2.56 6.19
CA GLU A 213 -8.08 1.78 6.03
C GLU A 213 -8.17 0.45 6.78
N SER A 214 -8.57 0.50 8.05
CA SER A 214 -8.75 -0.69 8.88
C SER A 214 -9.81 -0.47 9.96
N ILE A 215 -10.43 -1.58 10.38
CA ILE A 215 -11.27 -1.62 11.58
C ILE A 215 -10.70 -2.65 12.54
N GLU A 216 -10.50 -2.25 13.78
CA GLU A 216 -9.97 -3.09 14.85
C GLU A 216 -11.00 -3.20 15.96
N VAL A 217 -11.27 -4.43 16.37
CA VAL A 217 -12.23 -4.72 17.43
C VAL A 217 -11.48 -5.29 18.63
N LEU A 218 -11.47 -4.54 19.72
CA LEU A 218 -10.94 -4.95 21.02
C LEU A 218 -12.05 -5.64 21.82
N LYS A 219 -11.90 -6.94 22.03
CA LYS A 219 -12.92 -7.77 22.70
C LYS A 219 -12.65 -7.98 24.19
N ASP A 220 -11.39 -7.80 24.61
CA ASP A 220 -10.94 -8.02 25.98
C ASP A 220 -10.82 -6.72 26.77
N ALA A 221 -11.18 -6.79 28.05
CA ALA A 221 -11.07 -5.68 28.98
C ALA A 221 -9.63 -5.19 29.18
N THR A 222 -8.62 -6.06 29.02
CA THR A 222 -7.20 -5.71 29.15
C THR A 222 -6.72 -4.83 28.01
N SER A 223 -7.10 -5.16 26.77
CA SER A 223 -6.78 -4.33 25.59
C SER A 223 -7.61 -3.06 25.54
N ALA A 224 -8.85 -3.12 26.05
CA ALA A 224 -9.79 -2.01 26.06
C ALA A 224 -9.58 -1.04 27.24
N ALA A 225 -8.85 -1.44 28.30
CA ALA A 225 -8.65 -0.68 29.54
C ALA A 225 -8.07 0.73 29.31
N ILE A 226 -7.30 0.93 28.24
CA ILE A 226 -6.73 2.22 27.86
C ILE A 226 -7.83 3.27 27.62
N TYR A 227 -9.01 2.85 27.18
CA TYR A 227 -10.15 3.72 26.86
C TYR A 227 -11.16 3.87 28.01
N GLY A 228 -10.80 3.43 29.23
CA GLY A 228 -11.55 3.66 30.45
C GLY A 228 -12.78 2.76 30.63
N THR A 229 -13.69 3.15 31.53
CA THR A 229 -14.84 2.33 31.96
C THR A 229 -15.87 2.07 30.86
N ARG A 230 -15.96 2.96 29.87
CA ARG A 230 -16.85 2.82 28.70
C ARG A 230 -16.39 1.70 27.74
N ALA A 231 -15.15 1.25 27.90
CA ALA A 231 -14.56 0.18 27.11
C ALA A 231 -14.95 -1.23 27.60
N ALA A 232 -15.71 -1.33 28.69
CA ALA A 232 -16.16 -2.60 29.28
C ALA A 232 -17.06 -3.43 28.37
N THR A 233 -17.79 -2.79 27.44
CA THR A 233 -18.63 -3.44 26.41
C THR A 233 -17.86 -3.75 25.12
N GLY A 234 -16.54 -3.50 25.11
CA GLY A 234 -15.65 -3.62 23.96
C GLY A 234 -15.51 -2.31 23.17
N VAL A 235 -14.44 -2.23 22.38
CA VAL A 235 -14.06 -1.02 21.62
C VAL A 235 -13.89 -1.37 20.15
N ILE A 236 -14.42 -0.53 19.28
CA ILE A 236 -14.21 -0.61 17.84
C ILE A 236 -13.46 0.64 17.40
N ILE A 237 -12.24 0.43 16.89
CA ILE A 237 -11.35 1.46 16.38
C ILE A 237 -11.44 1.43 14.85
N ILE A 238 -11.64 2.60 14.26
CA ILE A 238 -11.67 2.84 12.83
C ILE A 238 -10.53 3.77 12.50
N THR A 239 -9.69 3.35 11.56
CA THR A 239 -8.62 4.17 10.99
C THR A 239 -9.01 4.56 9.58
N THR A 240 -9.00 5.86 9.28
CA THR A 240 -9.27 6.36 7.93
C THR A 240 -8.01 6.40 7.08
N LYS A 241 -8.18 6.26 5.77
CA LYS A 241 -7.08 6.34 4.80
C LYS A 241 -6.48 7.74 4.82
N LYS A 242 -5.16 7.81 5.02
CA LYS A 242 -4.39 9.06 4.94
C LYS A 242 -3.61 9.13 3.64
N GLY A 243 -3.39 10.35 3.14
CA GLY A 243 -2.55 10.59 1.97
C GLY A 243 -1.13 10.09 2.22
N ARG A 244 -0.59 9.30 1.28
CA ARG A 244 0.78 8.76 1.36
C ARG A 244 1.68 9.52 0.39
N ALA A 245 2.92 9.78 0.79
CA ALA A 245 3.91 10.36 -0.11
C ALA A 245 4.22 9.37 -1.24
N GLY A 246 4.24 9.85 -2.49
CA GLY A 246 4.48 9.01 -3.66
C GLY A 246 3.64 9.41 -4.86
N LYS A 247 3.29 8.42 -5.69
CA LYS A 247 2.49 8.63 -6.90
C LYS A 247 1.04 8.97 -6.53
N PHE A 248 0.51 9.98 -7.19
CA PHE A 248 -0.90 10.34 -7.08
C PHE A 248 -1.77 9.27 -7.74
N THR A 249 -2.67 8.67 -6.97
CA THR A 249 -3.63 7.66 -7.44
C THR A 249 -5.03 8.19 -7.23
N VAL A 250 -5.89 8.03 -8.24
CA VAL A 250 -7.30 8.41 -8.20
C VAL A 250 -8.14 7.18 -8.51
N ASP A 251 -8.98 6.81 -7.55
CA ASP A 251 -9.90 5.69 -7.68
C ASP A 251 -11.33 6.23 -7.80
N TYR A 252 -12.09 5.74 -8.78
CA TYR A 252 -13.50 6.05 -8.98
C TYR A 252 -14.35 4.79 -8.86
N ASN A 253 -15.37 4.83 -8.03
CA ASN A 253 -16.30 3.73 -7.82
C ASN A 253 -17.73 4.23 -8.04
N GLY A 254 -18.47 3.57 -8.92
CA GLY A 254 -19.89 3.84 -9.19
C GLY A 254 -20.68 2.54 -9.19
N PHE A 255 -21.79 2.51 -8.46
CA PHE A 255 -22.70 1.37 -8.40
C PHE A 255 -24.14 1.81 -8.61
N VAL A 256 -24.94 0.94 -9.22
CA VAL A 256 -26.39 1.09 -9.35
C VAL A 256 -27.04 -0.19 -8.83
N GLY A 257 -28.11 -0.06 -8.06
CA GLY A 257 -28.81 -1.19 -7.46
C GLY A 257 -30.29 -0.90 -7.26
N VAL A 258 -31.09 -1.95 -7.37
CA VAL A 258 -32.52 -1.93 -7.03
C VAL A 258 -32.72 -2.76 -5.77
N SER A 259 -33.61 -2.30 -4.88
CA SER A 259 -33.96 -3.00 -3.64
C SER A 259 -35.44 -3.31 -3.64
N GLY A 260 -35.80 -4.51 -3.16
CA GLY A 260 -37.17 -4.98 -3.06
C GLY A 260 -37.36 -5.88 -1.84
N PRO A 261 -38.62 -6.10 -1.40
CA PRO A 261 -38.91 -6.94 -0.26
C PRO A 261 -38.47 -8.40 -0.53
N ALA A 262 -37.63 -8.94 0.36
CA ALA A 262 -37.16 -10.33 0.23
C ALA A 262 -38.25 -11.38 0.54
N ARG A 263 -39.21 -11.03 1.40
CA ARG A 263 -40.35 -11.89 1.75
C ARG A 263 -41.57 -11.04 2.06
N THR A 264 -42.68 -11.33 1.39
CA THR A 264 -44.00 -10.83 1.76
C THR A 264 -44.70 -11.87 2.63
N LEU A 265 -45.59 -11.42 3.52
CA LEU A 265 -46.47 -12.36 4.22
C LEU A 265 -47.45 -12.93 3.20
N ASP A 266 -47.63 -14.26 3.22
CA ASP A 266 -48.70 -14.91 2.47
C ASP A 266 -50.02 -14.59 3.18
N LEU A 267 -50.64 -13.52 2.75
CA LEU A 267 -51.95 -13.10 3.23
C LEU A 267 -53.03 -13.96 2.56
N LEU A 268 -54.14 -14.14 3.27
CA LEU A 268 -55.29 -14.84 2.71
C LEU A 268 -55.78 -14.11 1.46
N ASN A 269 -56.09 -14.87 0.42
CA ASN A 269 -56.85 -14.34 -0.71
C ASN A 269 -58.33 -14.16 -0.29
N ALA A 270 -59.10 -13.45 -1.12
CA ALA A 270 -60.50 -13.10 -0.79
C ALA A 270 -61.38 -14.34 -0.50
N GLU A 271 -61.14 -15.44 -1.20
CA GLU A 271 -61.89 -16.70 -1.02
C GLU A 271 -61.52 -17.39 0.30
N GLN A 272 -60.22 -17.50 0.61
CA GLN A 272 -59.75 -18.08 1.86
C GLN A 272 -60.23 -17.27 3.07
N TYR A 273 -60.28 -15.94 2.95
CA TYR A 273 -60.85 -15.07 3.97
C TYR A 273 -62.36 -15.31 4.15
N ALA A 274 -63.12 -15.40 3.05
CA ALA A 274 -64.56 -15.69 3.08
C ALA A 274 -64.86 -17.07 3.70
N THR A 275 -64.06 -18.09 3.38
CA THR A 275 -64.19 -19.44 3.97
C THR A 275 -63.99 -19.40 5.47
N ILE A 276 -62.90 -18.79 5.97
CA ILE A 276 -62.68 -18.67 7.43
C ILE A 276 -63.81 -17.88 8.11
N MET A 277 -64.32 -16.84 7.46
CA MET A 277 -65.38 -16.01 8.03
C MET A 277 -66.73 -16.74 8.09
N ASN A 278 -67.02 -17.59 7.09
CA ASN A 278 -68.18 -18.46 7.08
C ASN A 278 -68.05 -19.60 8.10
N GLU A 279 -66.87 -20.23 8.22
CA GLU A 279 -66.60 -21.26 9.25
C GLU A 279 -66.71 -20.70 10.67
N ARG A 280 -66.33 -19.44 10.89
CA ARG A 280 -66.54 -18.73 12.17
C ARG A 280 -68.03 -18.51 12.49
N SER A 281 -68.89 -18.43 11.47
CA SER A 281 -70.31 -18.13 11.61
C SER A 281 -71.18 -19.37 11.90
N VAL A 282 -70.58 -20.56 11.99
CA VAL A 282 -71.26 -21.83 12.26
C VAL A 282 -71.09 -22.23 13.73
#